data_AF-A0A1B2ERQ9-F1
#
_entry.id   AF-A0A1B2ERQ9-F1
#
_cell.length_a   1.000
_cell.length_b   1.000
_cell.length_c   1.000
_cell.angle_alpha   90.00
_cell.angle_beta   90.00
_cell.angle_gamma   90.00
#
_symmetry.space_group_name_H-M   'P 1'
#
loop_
_entity.id
_entity.type
_entity.pdbx_description
1 polymer ?
#
loop_
_entity_poly.entity_id
_entity_poly.type
_entity_poly.pdbx_seq_one_letter_code
_entity_poly.pdbx_strand_id
1 'polypeptide(L)'
;MDWDEPFPLNAVPPRVRKTILSEFKARCPSIREVAQTPDSYWLATPNIGPTILEQIRRVTDAALEQTASPSRPRLTDAELLDCLERLQDELRWLQDRMEAKLFKTARRRPNRQEASQHAGHDA
;
A
#
# COMPACT_ATOMS: atom_id res chain seq x y z
N MET A 1 14.59 -10.60 -8.55
CA MET A 1 13.61 -9.99 -9.47
C MET A 1 14.07 -10.17 -10.89
N ASP A 2 13.11 -10.31 -11.79
CA ASP A 2 13.31 -10.34 -13.23
C ASP A 2 13.42 -8.90 -13.73
N TRP A 3 14.49 -8.57 -14.46
CA TRP A 3 14.69 -7.24 -15.04
C TRP A 3 13.60 -6.86 -16.05
N ASP A 4 12.90 -7.88 -16.53
CA ASP A 4 11.82 -7.75 -17.49
C ASP A 4 10.45 -7.62 -16.79
N GLU A 5 10.42 -7.58 -15.44
CA GLU A 5 9.25 -7.24 -14.64
C GLU A 5 8.83 -5.77 -14.84
N PRO A 6 7.51 -5.47 -14.86
CA PRO A 6 7.01 -4.10 -15.00
C PRO A 6 7.50 -3.15 -13.89
N PHE A 7 7.86 -1.94 -14.29
CA PHE A 7 8.26 -0.88 -13.37
C PHE A 7 7.11 -0.50 -12.41
N PRO A 8 7.37 -0.36 -11.10
CA PRO A 8 6.33 -0.09 -10.11
C PRO A 8 5.88 1.38 -10.17
N LEU A 9 4.94 1.67 -11.07
CA LEU A 9 4.37 3.00 -11.30
C LEU A 9 3.65 3.62 -10.10
N ASN A 10 3.31 2.80 -9.09
CA ASN A 10 2.74 3.25 -7.82
C ASN A 10 3.77 3.90 -6.88
N ALA A 11 5.07 3.62 -7.06
CA ALA A 11 6.17 4.16 -6.25
C ALA A 11 6.58 5.60 -6.64
N VAL A 12 6.06 6.11 -7.76
CA VAL A 12 6.33 7.46 -8.26
C VAL A 12 5.06 8.34 -8.22
N PRO A 13 5.21 9.68 -8.15
CA PRO A 13 4.06 10.57 -8.13
C PRO A 13 3.17 10.42 -9.37
N PRO A 14 1.84 10.67 -9.28
CA PRO A 14 0.91 10.46 -10.39
C PRO A 14 1.25 11.22 -11.68
N ARG A 15 1.86 12.40 -11.57
CA ARG A 15 2.30 13.19 -12.73
C ARG A 15 3.47 12.51 -13.46
N VAL A 16 4.44 12.02 -12.70
CA VAL A 16 5.61 11.28 -13.20
C VAL A 16 5.18 9.96 -13.83
N ARG A 17 4.21 9.26 -13.22
CA ARG A 17 3.59 8.06 -13.82
C ARG A 17 3.08 8.31 -15.23
N LYS A 18 2.34 9.40 -15.44
CA LYS A 18 1.80 9.75 -16.77
C LYS A 18 2.93 10.06 -17.75
N THR A 19 3.96 10.78 -17.31
CA THR A 19 5.15 11.05 -18.12
C THR A 19 5.84 9.75 -18.54
N ILE A 20 6.15 8.86 -17.59
CA ILE A 20 6.79 7.56 -17.88
C ILE A 20 5.94 6.76 -18.88
N LEU A 21 4.63 6.63 -18.64
CA LEU A 21 3.76 5.94 -19.60
C LEU A 21 3.78 6.59 -20.98
N SER A 22 3.80 7.92 -21.06
CA SER A 22 3.86 8.66 -22.33
C SER A 22 5.15 8.35 -23.11
N GLU A 23 6.30 8.38 -22.43
CA GLU A 23 7.60 8.05 -23.03
C GLU A 23 7.63 6.63 -23.58
N PHE A 24 6.96 5.70 -22.89
CA PHE A 24 6.86 4.30 -23.29
C PHE A 24 5.58 3.98 -24.08
N LYS A 25 5.04 4.94 -24.85
CA LYS A 25 3.89 4.71 -25.77
C LYS A 25 2.65 4.13 -25.07
N ALA A 26 2.32 4.66 -23.90
CA ALA A 26 1.25 4.22 -23.01
C ALA A 26 1.37 2.79 -22.47
N ARG A 27 2.51 2.12 -22.63
CA ARG A 27 2.79 0.81 -22.01
C ARG A 27 3.55 0.98 -20.70
N CYS A 28 3.41 0.02 -19.81
CA CYS A 28 4.26 -0.07 -18.63
C CYS A 28 5.66 -0.53 -19.07
N PRO A 29 6.73 0.24 -18.83
CA PRO A 29 8.09 -0.23 -19.12
C PRO A 29 8.53 -1.28 -18.11
N SER A 30 9.55 -2.06 -18.47
CA SER A 30 10.24 -2.90 -17.49
C SER A 30 11.19 -2.08 -16.63
N ILE A 31 11.61 -2.66 -15.51
CA ILE A 31 12.63 -2.07 -14.64
C ILE A 31 13.93 -1.81 -15.43
N ARG A 32 14.32 -2.75 -16.32
CA ARG A 32 15.50 -2.63 -17.19
C ARG A 32 15.42 -1.43 -18.11
N GLU A 33 14.30 -1.24 -18.78
CA GLU A 33 14.12 -0.16 -19.75
C GLU A 33 14.21 1.22 -19.07
N VAL A 34 13.62 1.36 -17.89
CA VAL A 34 13.73 2.59 -17.09
C VAL A 34 15.17 2.79 -16.60
N ALA A 35 15.85 1.71 -16.17
CA ALA A 35 17.24 1.76 -15.70
C ALA A 35 18.20 2.22 -16.80
N GLN A 36 18.06 1.68 -18.00
CA GLN A 36 18.96 1.93 -19.13
C GLN A 36 18.72 3.28 -19.82
N THR A 37 17.58 3.92 -19.56
CA THR A 37 17.31 5.26 -20.09
C THR A 37 18.32 6.25 -19.49
N PRO A 38 19.08 7.02 -20.31
CA PRO A 38 20.09 7.94 -19.79
C PRO A 38 19.50 9.05 -18.92
N ASP A 39 20.25 9.49 -17.90
CA ASP A 39 19.84 10.61 -17.03
C ASP A 39 19.56 11.89 -17.81
N SER A 40 20.37 12.18 -18.83
CA SER A 40 20.16 13.34 -19.71
C SER A 40 18.82 13.29 -20.44
N TYR A 41 18.37 12.10 -20.83
CA TYR A 41 17.07 11.91 -21.46
C TYR A 41 15.95 12.20 -20.46
N TRP A 42 16.04 11.61 -19.26
CA TRP A 42 15.08 11.84 -18.19
C TRP A 42 14.96 13.31 -17.81
N LEU A 43 16.10 14.01 -17.69
CA LEU A 43 16.13 15.44 -17.34
C LEU A 43 15.58 16.35 -18.44
N ALA A 44 15.63 15.90 -19.70
CA ALA A 44 14.98 16.60 -20.81
C ALA A 44 13.46 16.34 -20.86
N THR A 45 12.97 15.29 -20.17
CA THR A 45 11.56 14.92 -20.16
C THR A 45 10.74 15.88 -19.29
N PRO A 46 9.59 16.40 -19.78
CA PRO A 46 8.72 17.25 -18.98
C PRO A 46 8.26 16.58 -17.67
N ASN A 47 8.31 17.35 -16.58
CA ASN A 47 7.99 16.93 -15.21
C ASN A 47 9.02 16.02 -14.53
N ILE A 48 10.19 15.79 -15.14
CA ILE A 48 11.27 15.00 -14.56
C ILE A 48 12.49 15.91 -14.36
N GLY A 49 12.57 16.49 -13.17
CA GLY A 49 13.76 17.21 -12.71
C GLY A 49 14.70 16.30 -11.91
N PRO A 50 15.85 16.83 -11.45
CA PRO A 50 16.86 16.06 -10.72
C PRO A 50 16.30 15.28 -9.52
N THR A 51 15.41 15.88 -8.73
CA THR A 51 14.77 15.22 -7.58
C THR A 51 13.89 14.05 -7.99
N ILE A 52 13.16 14.18 -9.09
CA ILE A 52 12.30 13.11 -9.60
C ILE A 52 13.13 11.99 -10.22
N LEU A 53 14.18 12.36 -10.95
CA LEU A 53 15.14 11.39 -11.48
C LEU A 53 15.79 10.59 -10.34
N GLU A 54 16.21 11.25 -9.26
CA GLU A 54 16.74 10.56 -8.08
C GLU A 54 15.72 9.59 -7.48
N GLN A 55 14.43 9.96 -7.42
CA GLN A 55 13.38 9.04 -6.97
C GLN A 55 13.21 7.85 -7.93
N ILE A 56 13.24 8.07 -9.24
CA ILE A 56 13.17 6.99 -10.25
C ILE A 56 14.36 6.04 -10.05
N ARG A 57 15.58 6.58 -9.87
CA ARG A 57 16.78 5.79 -9.61
C ARG A 57 16.67 5.01 -8.31
N ARG A 58 16.22 5.62 -7.22
CA ARG A 58 15.97 4.90 -5.96
C ARG A 58 14.97 3.75 -6.11
N VAL A 59 13.94 3.90 -6.95
CA VAL A 59 12.99 2.81 -7.21
C VAL A 59 13.64 1.68 -8.00
N THR A 60 14.42 2.02 -9.03
CA THR A 60 15.20 1.05 -9.81
C THR A 60 16.27 0.35 -8.97
N ASP A 61 16.98 1.11 -8.13
CA ASP A 61 18.05 0.61 -7.25
C ASP A 61 17.47 -0.18 -6.08
N ALA A 62 16.33 0.21 -5.52
CA ALA A 62 15.62 -0.61 -4.53
C ALA A 62 15.15 -1.95 -5.13
N ALA A 63 14.83 -2.00 -6.43
CA ALA A 63 14.59 -3.27 -7.12
C ALA A 63 15.88 -4.09 -7.30
N LEU A 64 17.03 -3.43 -7.48
CA LEU A 64 18.36 -4.05 -7.54
C LEU A 64 18.83 -4.61 -6.19
N GLU A 65 18.70 -3.85 -5.11
CA GLU A 65 19.09 -4.22 -3.73
C GLU A 65 18.23 -5.34 -3.14
N GLN A 66 17.02 -5.55 -3.68
CA GLN A 66 16.22 -6.74 -3.37
C GLN A 66 16.82 -8.04 -3.96
N THR A 67 17.72 -7.94 -4.94
CA THR A 67 18.52 -9.07 -5.46
C THR A 67 19.94 -9.12 -4.90
N ALA A 68 20.46 -7.97 -4.47
CA ALA A 68 21.80 -7.81 -3.91
C ALA A 68 21.80 -7.51 -2.40
N SER A 69 20.79 -7.98 -1.65
CA SER A 69 20.84 -7.85 -0.19
C SER A 69 22.14 -8.50 0.32
N PRO A 70 22.96 -7.81 1.14
CA PRO A 70 23.92 -8.52 1.97
C PRO A 70 23.05 -9.41 2.84
N SER A 71 23.12 -10.72 2.62
CA SER A 71 22.40 -11.77 3.33
C SER A 71 21.53 -11.24 4.46
N ARG A 72 20.26 -10.90 4.15
CA ARG A 72 19.22 -10.90 5.18
C ARG A 72 19.43 -12.24 5.89
N PRO A 73 19.71 -12.32 7.21
CA PRO A 73 19.89 -13.60 7.85
C PRO A 73 18.68 -14.44 7.43
N ARG A 74 18.94 -15.55 6.73
CA ARG A 74 17.88 -16.47 6.35
C ARG A 74 17.23 -16.81 7.68
N LEU A 75 16.03 -16.26 7.90
CA LEU A 75 15.23 -16.65 9.04
C LEU A 75 15.18 -18.17 8.97
N THR A 76 15.62 -18.80 10.04
CA THR A 76 15.48 -20.24 10.18
C THR A 76 14.00 -20.60 10.04
N ASP A 77 13.71 -21.84 9.65
CA ASP A 77 12.31 -22.27 9.49
C ASP A 77 11.48 -22.01 10.76
N ALA A 78 12.11 -22.08 11.94
CA ALA A 78 11.51 -21.72 13.23
C ALA A 78 11.16 -20.23 13.33
N GLU A 79 12.08 -19.33 12.98
CA GLU A 79 11.82 -17.89 13.00
C GLU A 79 10.79 -17.47 11.94
N LEU A 80 10.71 -18.22 10.84
CA LEU A 80 9.67 -18.02 9.82
C LEU A 80 8.28 -18.42 10.36
N LEU A 81 8.20 -19.53 11.08
CA LEU A 81 6.97 -19.97 11.76
C LEU A 81 6.53 -18.94 12.82
N ASP A 82 7.45 -18.52 13.70
CA ASP A 82 7.15 -17.50 14.73
C ASP A 82 6.64 -16.19 14.10
N CYS A 83 7.23 -15.79 12.97
CA CYS A 83 6.80 -14.59 12.25
C CYS A 83 5.39 -14.75 11.67
N LEU A 84 5.08 -15.94 11.13
CA LEU A 84 3.74 -16.27 10.61
C LEU A 84 2.69 -16.30 11.73
N GLU A 85 3.00 -16.90 12.87
CA GLU A 85 2.11 -16.96 14.04
C GLU A 85 1.79 -15.55 14.54
N ARG A 86 2.82 -14.71 14.72
CA ARG A 86 2.63 -13.31 15.12
C ARG A 86 1.75 -12.54 14.15
N LEU A 87 1.95 -12.72 12.84
CA LEU A 87 1.15 -12.05 11.82
C LEU A 87 -0.32 -12.49 11.86
N GLN A 88 -0.57 -13.78 12.08
CA GLN A 88 -1.92 -14.31 12.26
C GLN A 88 -2.60 -13.74 13.50
N ASP A 89 -1.88 -13.58 14.60
CA ASP A 89 -2.41 -12.99 15.83
C ASP A 89 -2.74 -11.51 15.66
N GLU A 90 -1.89 -10.74 14.95
CA GLU A 90 -2.17 -9.33 14.63
C GLU A 90 -3.44 -9.19 13.78
N LEU A 91 -3.61 -10.06 12.77
CA LEU A 91 -4.82 -10.05 11.93
C LEU A 91 -6.07 -10.41 12.72
N ARG A 92 -5.98 -11.41 13.60
CA ARG A 92 -7.09 -11.82 14.47
C ARG A 92 -7.49 -10.70 15.44
N TRP A 93 -6.50 -10.06 16.06
CA TRP A 93 -6.73 -8.90 16.93
C TRP A 93 -7.38 -7.74 16.18
N LEU A 94 -6.95 -7.47 14.95
CA LEU A 94 -7.53 -6.42 14.13
C LEU A 94 -8.99 -6.72 13.77
N GLN A 95 -9.29 -7.97 13.42
CA GLN A 95 -10.64 -8.45 13.15
C GLN A 95 -11.53 -8.30 14.39
N ASP A 96 -11.10 -8.82 15.54
CA ASP A 96 -11.85 -8.73 16.80
C ASP A 96 -12.13 -7.27 17.19
N ARG A 97 -11.15 -6.39 16.98
CA ARG A 97 -11.29 -4.96 17.22
C ARG A 97 -12.28 -4.29 16.27
N MET A 98 -12.32 -4.70 15.01
CA MET A 98 -13.30 -4.21 14.03
C MET A 98 -14.71 -4.68 14.38
N GLU A 99 -14.88 -5.97 14.68
CA GLU A 99 -16.16 -6.54 15.11
C GLU A 99 -16.67 -5.87 16.39
N ALA A 100 -15.82 -5.72 17.41
CA ALA A 100 -16.17 -5.04 18.66
C ALA A 100 -16.62 -3.58 18.44
N LYS A 101 -16.05 -2.87 17.46
CA LYS A 101 -16.51 -1.52 17.09
C LYS A 101 -17.88 -1.55 16.42
N LEU A 102 -18.15 -2.52 15.55
CA LEU A 102 -19.43 -2.70 14.88
C LEU A 102 -20.55 -3.07 15.88
N PHE A 103 -20.28 -3.96 16.84
CA PHE A 103 -21.25 -4.32 17.88
C PHE A 103 -21.54 -3.18 18.86
N LYS A 104 -20.56 -2.31 19.16
CA LYS A 104 -20.77 -1.10 19.98
C LYS A 104 -21.67 -0.07 19.29
N THR A 105 -21.60 0.05 17.96
CA THR A 105 -22.50 0.94 17.21
C THR A 105 -23.93 0.41 17.13
N ALA A 106 -24.12 -0.92 17.09
CA ALA A 106 -25.46 -1.53 17.06
C ALA A 106 -26.23 -1.40 18.40
N ARG A 107 -25.53 -1.45 19.54
CA ARG A 107 -26.15 -1.32 20.88
C ARG A 107 -26.55 0.12 21.27
N ARG A 108 -26.14 1.14 20.50
CA ARG A 108 -26.48 2.56 20.74
C ARG A 108 -27.78 3.01 20.04
N ARG A 109 -28.78 2.14 19.91
CA ARG A 109 -30.17 2.58 19.72
C ARG A 109 -30.86 2.61 21.09
N PRO A 110 -31.04 3.79 21.72
CA PRO A 110 -31.85 3.86 22.92
C PRO A 110 -33.33 3.73 22.52
N ASN A 111 -33.93 2.70 23.11
CA ASN A 111 -35.35 2.44 23.23
C ASN A 111 -36.11 3.73 23.58
N ARG A 112 -36.80 4.35 22.60
CA ARG A 112 -37.68 5.49 22.83
C ARG A 112 -39.12 4.99 23.00
N GLN A 113 -39.40 4.61 24.24
CA GLN A 113 -40.66 4.82 24.96
C GLN A 113 -41.95 4.32 24.30
N GLU A 114 -42.24 3.04 24.53
CA GLU A 114 -43.57 2.63 24.99
C GLU A 114 -43.74 3.13 26.44
N ALA A 115 -44.33 4.30 26.62
CA ALA A 115 -44.85 4.76 27.91
C ALA A 115 -45.91 5.85 27.68
N SER A 116 -47.17 5.40 27.62
CA SER A 116 -48.39 6.07 28.13
C SER A 116 -49.59 5.74 27.24
N GLN A 117 -50.15 4.55 27.44
CA GLN A 117 -51.60 4.40 27.48
C GLN A 117 -51.98 4.06 28.92
N HIS A 118 -53.02 4.73 29.42
CA HIS A 118 -53.80 4.52 30.67
C HIS A 118 -53.39 5.26 31.95
N ALA A 119 -54.09 6.38 32.22
CA ALA A 119 -54.70 6.66 33.53
C ALA A 119 -55.77 7.78 33.45
N GLY A 120 -57.01 7.47 33.87
CA GLY A 120 -58.11 8.37 34.35
C GLY A 120 -58.72 9.37 33.36
N HIS A 121 -60.03 9.48 33.10
CA HIS A 121 -61.25 9.50 33.94
C HIS A 121 -61.23 10.52 35.11
N ASP A 122 -62.32 11.29 35.19
CA ASP A 122 -62.72 12.38 36.10
C ASP A 122 -62.16 13.79 35.90
N ALA A 123 -62.93 14.64 35.21
CA ALA A 123 -63.78 15.69 35.83
C ALA A 123 -64.69 16.35 34.78
#